data_AF-A0A7J9WWM4-F1
#
_entry.id   AF-A0A7J9WWM4-F1
#
_cell.length_a   1.000
_cell.length_b   1.000
_cell.length_c   1.000
_cell.angle_alpha   90.00
_cell.angle_beta   90.00
_cell.angle_gamma   90.00
#
_symmetry.space_group_name_H-M   'P 1'
#
loop_
_entity.id
_entity.type
_entity.pdbx_description
1 polymer ?
#
loop_
_entity_poly.entity_id
_entity_poly.type
_entity_poly.pdbx_seq_one_letter_code
_entity_poly.pdbx_strand_id
1 'polypeptide(L)'
;MSTATSWPTEEVDVDVDPRVVIVPPDLAAALNRDVGARKFFDGLTYSSKRWHVLSIEGAKTSESRRRRIGKSVTMLRGGRAR
;
A
#
# COMPACT_ATOMS: atom_id res chain seq x y z
N MET A 1 15.41 30.88 -42.03
CA MET A 1 14.12 30.23 -41.75
C MET A 1 14.37 29.18 -40.67
N SER A 2 14.22 29.55 -39.40
CA SER A 2 14.51 28.67 -38.27
C SER A 2 13.33 27.73 -38.05
N THR A 3 13.54 26.44 -38.28
CA THR A 3 12.55 25.40 -37.96
C THR A 3 12.55 25.20 -36.45
N ALA A 4 11.49 25.68 -35.81
CA ALA A 4 11.21 25.41 -34.41
C ALA A 4 10.95 23.91 -34.24
N THR A 5 11.80 23.25 -33.45
CA THR A 5 11.64 21.87 -33.03
C THR A 5 10.36 21.75 -32.19
N SER A 6 9.29 21.28 -32.83
CA SER A 6 8.06 20.87 -32.17
C SER A 6 8.30 19.48 -31.56
N TRP A 7 8.39 19.39 -30.23
CA TRP A 7 8.35 18.09 -29.56
C TRP A 7 6.90 17.60 -29.56
N PRO A 8 6.63 16.37 -30.02
CA PRO A 8 5.31 15.78 -29.87
C PRO A 8 5.00 15.62 -28.38
N THR A 9 3.84 16.11 -27.95
CA THR A 9 3.28 15.79 -26.64
C THR A 9 2.98 14.30 -26.63
N GLU A 10 3.88 13.52 -26.04
CA GLU A 10 3.66 12.10 -25.80
C GLU A 10 2.55 11.99 -24.74
N GLU A 11 1.32 11.78 -25.20
CA GLU A 11 0.18 11.48 -24.35
C GLU A 11 0.49 10.13 -23.68
N VAL A 12 0.93 10.20 -22.42
CA VAL A 12 1.21 9.02 -21.60
C VAL A 12 -0.12 8.30 -21.36
N ASP A 13 -0.36 7.24 -22.13
CA ASP A 13 -1.42 6.28 -21.88
C ASP A 13 -1.17 5.65 -20.50
N VAL A 14 -1.99 6.04 -19.53
CA VAL A 14 -1.88 5.52 -18.17
C VAL A 14 -2.49 4.13 -18.19
N ASP A 15 -1.64 3.13 -18.39
CA ASP A 15 -1.98 1.72 -18.22
C ASP A 15 -2.57 1.51 -16.81
N VAL A 16 -3.90 1.37 -16.72
CA VAL A 16 -4.62 1.12 -15.47
C VAL A 16 -4.78 -0.39 -15.28
N ASP A 17 -3.66 -1.10 -15.25
CA ASP A 17 -3.64 -2.46 -14.75
C ASP A 17 -4.22 -2.45 -13.31
N PRO A 18 -5.16 -3.35 -12.95
CA PRO A 18 -5.75 -3.37 -11.62
C PRO A 18 -4.62 -3.60 -10.61
N ARG A 19 -4.14 -2.52 -10.00
CA ARG A 19 -3.04 -2.60 -9.06
C ARG A 19 -3.53 -3.35 -7.83
N VAL A 20 -3.29 -4.65 -7.76
CA VAL A 20 -3.63 -5.48 -6.61
C VAL A 20 -2.49 -5.39 -5.61
N VAL A 21 -2.81 -5.08 -4.35
CA VAL A 21 -1.82 -5.16 -3.25
C VAL A 21 -1.83 -6.59 -2.74
N ILE A 22 -0.72 -7.30 -2.95
CA ILE A 22 -0.52 -8.63 -2.34
C ILE A 22 -0.29 -8.40 -0.84
N VAL A 23 -1.24 -8.85 -0.02
CA VAL A 23 -1.13 -8.74 1.44
C VAL A 23 -0.29 -9.90 1.96
N PRO A 24 0.83 -9.64 2.66
CA PRO A 24 1.64 -10.70 3.23
C PRO A 24 0.84 -11.54 4.23
N PRO A 25 1.10 -12.87 4.30
CA PRO A 25 0.29 -13.79 5.09
C PRO A 25 0.30 -13.46 6.59
N ASP A 26 1.40 -12.91 7.10
CA ASP A 26 1.53 -12.50 8.50
C ASP A 26 0.74 -11.22 8.82
N LEU A 27 0.68 -10.27 7.89
CA LEU A 27 -0.22 -9.12 8.01
C LEU A 27 -1.69 -9.58 7.93
N ALA A 28 -2.03 -10.45 6.98
CA ALA A 28 -3.39 -10.98 6.85
C ALA A 28 -3.83 -11.71 8.12
N ALA A 29 -2.96 -12.55 8.70
CA ALA A 29 -3.21 -13.24 9.96
C ALA A 29 -3.43 -12.26 11.13
N ALA A 30 -2.67 -11.16 11.19
CA ALA A 30 -2.85 -10.14 12.20
C ALA A 30 -4.16 -9.36 12.04
N LEU A 31 -4.55 -9.03 10.80
CA LEU A 31 -5.84 -8.40 10.50
C LEU A 31 -7.01 -9.32 10.83
N ASN A 32 -6.90 -10.61 10.55
CA ASN A 32 -7.98 -11.57 10.84
C ASN A 32 -8.25 -11.72 12.35
N ARG A 33 -7.32 -11.32 13.23
CA ARG A 33 -7.52 -11.28 14.69
C ARG A 33 -8.30 -10.04 15.15
N ASP A 34 -8.44 -9.03 14.30
CA ASP A 34 -9.16 -7.79 14.60
C ASP A 34 -10.08 -7.41 13.42
N VAL A 35 -11.35 -7.79 13.54
CA VAL A 35 -12.36 -7.57 12.50
C VAL A 35 -12.53 -6.09 12.16
N GLY A 36 -12.32 -5.18 13.13
CA GLY A 36 -12.40 -3.74 12.90
C GLY A 36 -11.24 -3.25 12.03
N ALA A 37 -10.01 -3.64 12.37
CA ALA A 37 -8.84 -3.33 11.57
C ALA A 37 -8.93 -3.95 10.16
N ARG A 38 -9.46 -5.18 10.04
CA ARG A 38 -9.67 -5.86 8.76
C ARG A 38 -10.63 -5.09 7.85
N LYS A 39 -11.82 -4.74 8.35
CA LYS A 39 -12.81 -3.97 7.58
C LYS A 39 -12.26 -2.62 7.14
N PHE A 40 -11.56 -1.93 8.03
CA PHE A 40 -10.94 -0.64 7.69
C PHE A 40 -9.87 -0.81 6.61
N PHE A 41 -9.00 -1.81 6.74
CA PHE A 41 -7.99 -2.14 5.73
C PHE A 41 -8.61 -2.47 4.38
N ASP A 42 -9.66 -3.30 4.35
CA ASP A 42 -10.33 -3.69 3.10
C ASP A 42 -10.99 -2.47 2.41
N GLY A 43 -11.42 -1.46 3.17
CA GLY A 43 -11.94 -0.18 2.65
C GLY A 43 -10.87 0.85 2.23
N LEU A 44 -9.58 0.58 2.46
CA LEU A 44 -8.51 1.50 2.06
C LEU A 44 -8.31 1.55 0.53
N THR A 45 -7.85 2.71 0.05
CA THR A 45 -7.37 2.89 -1.31
C THR A 45 -6.09 2.08 -1.55
N TYR A 46 -5.78 1.83 -2.83
CA TYR A 46 -4.58 1.10 -3.24
C TYR A 46 -3.30 1.62 -2.58
N SER A 47 -3.07 2.94 -2.63
CA SER A 47 -1.86 3.57 -2.11
C SER A 47 -1.70 3.39 -0.60
N SER A 48 -2.80 3.47 0.16
CA SER A 48 -2.78 3.23 1.61
C SER A 48 -2.50 1.76 1.93
N LYS A 49 -3.16 0.82 1.24
CA LYS A 49 -2.88 -0.62 1.38
C LYS A 49 -1.41 -0.92 1.07
N ARG A 50 -0.89 -0.36 -0.04
CA ARG A 50 0.50 -0.54 -0.48
C ARG A 50 1.49 0.02 0.53
N TRP A 51 1.20 1.18 1.15
CA TRP A 51 2.08 1.78 2.15
C TRP A 51 2.30 0.85 3.35
N HIS A 52 1.23 0.23 3.87
CA HIS A 52 1.33 -0.74 4.96
C HIS A 52 2.15 -1.97 4.55
N VAL A 53 1.86 -2.53 3.37
CA VAL A 53 2.58 -3.71 2.86
C VAL A 53 4.06 -3.41 2.65
N LEU A 54 4.43 -2.34 1.96
CA LEU A 54 5.81 -1.95 1.72
C LEU A 54 6.57 -1.67 3.04
N SER A 55 5.91 -1.05 4.01
CA SER A 55 6.48 -0.84 5.35
C SER A 55 6.85 -2.17 5.99
N ILE A 56 5.98 -3.19 5.91
CA ILE A 56 6.20 -4.51 6.50
C ILE A 56 7.25 -5.30 5.70
N GLU A 57 7.20 -5.26 4.38
CA GLU A 57 8.15 -5.93 3.48
C GLU A 57 9.57 -5.36 3.57
N GLY A 58 9.71 -4.05 3.73
CA GLY A 58 11.00 -3.41 3.94
C GLY A 58 11.66 -3.68 5.30
N ALA A 59 11.11 -4.58 6.12
CA ALA A 59 11.71 -4.97 7.40
C ALA A 59 12.76 -6.07 7.20
N LYS A 60 14.02 -5.76 7.52
CA LYS A 60 15.14 -6.71 7.38
C LYS A 60 15.15 -7.81 8.45
N THR A 61 14.52 -7.56 9.60
CA THR A 61 14.47 -8.51 10.71
C THR A 61 13.02 -8.90 11.02
N SER A 62 12.83 -10.15 11.43
CA SER A 62 11.50 -10.67 11.82
C SER A 62 10.91 -9.87 12.99
N GLU A 63 11.74 -9.36 13.89
CA GLU A 63 11.30 -8.51 14.99
C GLU A 63 10.74 -7.17 14.50
N SER A 64 11.48 -6.47 13.63
CA SER A 64 11.02 -5.22 13.01
C SER A 64 9.72 -5.44 12.24
N ARG A 65 9.61 -6.57 11.55
CA ARG A 65 8.41 -6.96 10.80
C ARG A 65 7.20 -7.10 11.72
N ARG A 66 7.32 -7.87 12.81
CA ARG A 66 6.28 -8.01 13.84
C ARG A 66 5.87 -6.67 14.43
N ARG A 67 6.83 -5.78 14.75
CA ARG A 67 6.55 -4.44 15.29
C ARG A 67 5.78 -3.57 14.28
N ARG A 68 6.15 -3.59 13.00
CA ARG A 68 5.45 -2.83 11.94
C ARG A 68 4.05 -3.36 11.66
N ILE A 69 3.83 -4.68 11.74
CA ILE A 69 2.50 -5.29 11.67
C ILE A 69 1.65 -4.80 12.84
N GLY A 70 2.14 -4.91 14.07
CA GLY A 70 1.42 -4.44 15.25
C GLY A 70 1.04 -2.97 15.16
N LYS A 71 1.99 -2.12 14.73
CA LYS A 71 1.72 -0.68 14.51
C LYS A 71 0.63 -0.46 13.46
N SER A 72 0.69 -1.18 12.33
CA SER A 72 -0.31 -1.06 11.26
C SER A 72 -1.69 -1.46 11.77
N VAL A 73 -1.83 -2.60 12.46
CA VAL A 73 -3.10 -3.05 13.01
C VAL A 73 -3.67 -2.05 14.02
N THR A 74 -2.84 -1.50 14.92
CA THR A 74 -3.28 -0.46 15.87
C THR A 74 -3.80 0.80 15.15
N MET A 75 -3.13 1.24 14.09
CA MET A 75 -3.56 2.40 13.31
C MET A 75 -4.88 2.14 12.59
N LEU A 76 -5.02 0.98 11.96
CA LEU A 76 -6.22 0.58 11.23
C LEU A 76 -7.42 0.42 12.18
N ARG A 77 -7.20 -0.16 13.36
CA ARG A 77 -8.20 -0.23 14.43
C ARG A 77 -8.65 1.17 14.88
N GLY A 78 -7.75 2.14 14.89
CA GLY A 78 -8.03 3.54 15.19
C GLY A 78 -8.58 4.35 14.01
N GLY A 79 -8.88 3.71 12.87
CA GLY A 79 -9.41 4.38 11.68
C GLY A 79 -8.41 5.29 10.96
N ARG A 80 -7.10 5.03 11.11
CA ARG A 80 -6.03 5.81 10.46
C ARG A 80 -5.42 5.02 9.31
N ALA A 81 -5.43 5.64 8.13
CA ALA A 81 -4.92 5.03 6.89
C ALA A 81 -3.39 5.10 6.73
N ARG A 82 -2.70 5.97 7.49
CA ARG A 82 -1.24 6.14 7.54
C ARG A 82 -0.86 7.04 8.73
#